data_AF-A0A2E4M5S1-F1
#
_entry.id   AF-A0A2E4M5S1-F1
#
_cell.length_a   1.000
_cell.length_b   1.000
_cell.length_c   1.000
_cell.angle_alpha   90.00
_cell.angle_beta   90.00
_cell.angle_gamma   90.00
#
_symmetry.space_group_name_H-M   'P 1'
#
loop_
_entity.id
_entity.type
_entity.pdbx_description
1 polymer ?
#
loop_
_entity_poly.entity_id
_entity_poly.type
_entity_poly.pdbx_seq_one_letter_code
_entity_poly.pdbx_strand_id
1 'polypeptide(L)'
;MRIKCNSACFLSLILLALTASTGTAQQYSASQPQMQQSNSIQWLNDIANAKELAAQSGRLVYIHFYSDNCAACDTVERHCLRNPEFVRAIQEHFIPVMVNVDQSPSVVRKWRVRRWPTDVVIDSEGNKHFDSITNPNATAYIERLKAVYETVAATPLNIDSGFSMEPEMGDTNVAPASFPTTNQRGPTTTSNPNIRTARPVGPPVVTGAPALPNQRTLGLQGHCPVSLYAPSSPDKVWVKGHPQIGIRHRGVVYLFASQEHKRVFLSNPDRFSPVLSGYDPVIFTNDKKLVTGDRKFGVKFRDRIYLFVSEESLKTFWTNPERFALKSLEAMFQAR
;
A
#
# COMPACT_ATOMS: atom_id res chain seq x y z
N MET A 1 -74.21 32.98 -24.10
CA MET A 1 -74.75 34.15 -23.38
C MET A 1 -75.57 33.60 -22.20
N ARG A 2 -75.29 34.08 -20.99
CA ARG A 2 -75.81 33.60 -19.68
C ARG A 2 -77.35 33.73 -19.56
N ILE A 3 -77.90 33.08 -18.51
CA ILE A 3 -79.11 33.39 -17.67
C ILE A 3 -79.93 32.10 -17.49
N LYS A 4 -80.40 31.62 -16.33
CA LYS A 4 -80.39 31.96 -14.88
C LYS A 4 -81.02 30.76 -14.13
N CYS A 5 -80.63 30.53 -12.86
CA CYS A 5 -81.45 30.36 -11.63
C CYS A 5 -82.87 29.73 -11.76
N ASN A 6 -83.42 28.90 -10.87
CA ASN A 6 -83.25 28.58 -9.44
C ASN A 6 -84.16 27.35 -9.16
N SER A 7 -84.01 26.66 -8.02
CA SER A 7 -85.08 26.55 -6.98
C SER A 7 -85.05 25.25 -6.17
N ALA A 8 -85.33 25.44 -4.87
CA ALA A 8 -85.85 24.50 -3.84
C ALA A 8 -84.91 23.42 -3.29
N CYS A 9 -84.43 23.55 -2.05
CA CYS A 9 -85.13 23.25 -0.78
C CYS A 9 -85.53 21.77 -0.63
N PHE A 10 -84.68 20.99 0.05
CA PHE A 10 -85.14 19.88 0.89
C PHE A 10 -84.44 19.97 2.25
N LEU A 11 -85.23 20.34 3.27
CA LEU A 11 -84.96 20.03 4.66
C LEU A 11 -85.10 18.51 4.84
N SER A 12 -84.18 17.89 5.58
CA SER A 12 -84.44 17.40 6.94
C SER A 12 -83.63 16.14 7.29
N LEU A 13 -83.27 16.08 8.57
CA LEU A 13 -82.83 14.93 9.36
C LEU A 13 -81.39 14.42 9.22
N ILE A 14 -80.56 15.14 9.96
CA ILE A 14 -79.43 14.64 10.75
C ILE A 14 -79.83 13.36 11.52
N LEU A 15 -79.10 12.27 11.31
CA LEU A 15 -78.92 11.22 12.32
C LEU A 15 -77.41 11.08 12.57
N LEU A 16 -76.99 11.50 13.77
CA LEU A 16 -75.64 11.32 14.30
C LEU A 16 -75.37 9.82 14.49
N ALA A 17 -74.38 9.29 13.78
CA ALA A 17 -73.61 8.14 14.25
C ALA A 17 -72.29 8.68 14.81
N LEU A 18 -72.20 8.77 16.14
CA LEU A 18 -70.93 8.88 16.85
C LEU A 18 -70.15 7.60 16.60
N THR A 19 -69.18 7.64 15.70
CA THR A 19 -68.06 6.69 15.73
C THR A 19 -66.88 7.41 16.35
N ALA A 20 -66.53 7.01 17.57
CA ALA A 20 -65.26 7.35 18.18
C ALA A 20 -64.16 6.76 17.30
N SER A 21 -63.52 7.60 16.49
CA SER A 21 -62.30 7.23 15.80
C SER A 21 -61.21 7.09 16.86
N THR A 22 -60.89 5.84 17.22
CA THR A 22 -59.62 5.52 17.86
C THR A 22 -58.53 6.05 16.93
N GLY A 23 -57.90 7.15 17.34
CA GLY A 23 -56.73 7.70 16.66
C GLY A 23 -55.65 6.64 16.67
N THR A 24 -55.50 5.92 15.55
CA THR A 24 -54.31 5.14 15.29
C THR A 24 -53.17 6.14 15.13
N ALA A 25 -52.32 6.25 16.15
CA ALA A 25 -51.02 6.86 16.00
C ALA A 25 -50.29 6.06 14.92
N GLN A 26 -50.31 6.56 13.68
CA GLN A 26 -49.45 6.07 12.61
C GLN A 26 -48.03 6.25 13.10
N GLN A 27 -47.38 5.15 13.44
CA GLN A 27 -45.94 5.08 13.56
C GLN A 27 -45.38 5.46 12.20
N TYR A 28 -44.94 6.71 12.06
CA TYR A 28 -44.04 7.11 11.01
C TYR A 28 -42.71 6.41 11.27
N SER A 29 -42.61 5.15 10.84
CA SER A 29 -41.33 4.52 10.59
C SER A 29 -40.63 5.42 9.58
N ALA A 30 -39.62 6.16 10.04
CA ALA A 30 -38.69 6.85 9.18
C ALA A 30 -37.98 5.78 8.35
N SER A 31 -38.53 5.47 7.18
CA SER A 31 -37.84 4.73 6.14
C SER A 31 -36.65 5.60 5.73
N GLN A 32 -35.50 5.33 6.33
CA GLN A 32 -34.22 5.79 5.82
C GLN A 32 -34.17 5.41 4.34
N PRO A 33 -33.77 6.33 3.43
CA PRO A 33 -33.64 5.99 2.02
C PRO A 33 -32.61 4.87 1.92
N GLN A 34 -33.09 3.66 1.59
CA GLN A 34 -32.19 2.59 1.20
C GLN A 34 -31.54 3.03 -0.10
N MET A 35 -30.28 3.48 -0.03
CA MET A 35 -29.46 3.66 -1.21
C MET A 35 -29.51 2.34 -1.99
N GLN A 36 -30.14 2.34 -3.16
CA GLN A 36 -30.03 1.25 -4.11
C GLN A 36 -28.54 1.06 -4.40
N GLN A 37 -27.94 0.03 -3.79
CA GLN A 37 -26.55 -0.34 -4.06
C GLN A 37 -26.50 -0.78 -5.52
N SER A 38 -25.96 0.09 -6.38
CA SER A 38 -25.71 -0.26 -7.77
C SER A 38 -24.67 -1.38 -7.81
N ASN A 39 -25.02 -2.51 -8.43
CA ASN A 39 -24.16 -3.70 -8.55
C ASN A 39 -22.94 -3.48 -9.49
N SER A 40 -22.70 -2.25 -9.95
CA SER A 40 -21.60 -1.88 -10.83
C SER A 40 -20.98 -0.54 -10.42
N ILE A 41 -19.68 -0.39 -10.71
CA ILE A 41 -18.95 0.86 -10.49
C ILE A 41 -19.45 1.91 -11.50
N GLN A 42 -19.80 3.09 -10.99
CA GLN A 42 -20.18 4.25 -11.80
C GLN A 42 -18.94 5.03 -12.19
N TRP A 43 -18.26 4.59 -13.25
CA TRP A 43 -17.00 5.19 -13.69
C TRP A 43 -17.20 6.61 -14.24
N LEU A 44 -16.40 7.55 -13.73
CA LEU A 44 -16.19 8.85 -14.36
C LEU A 44 -15.06 8.76 -15.39
N ASN A 45 -15.01 9.72 -16.30
CA ASN A 45 -13.96 9.87 -17.31
C ASN A 45 -13.15 11.17 -17.15
N ASP A 46 -13.48 12.00 -16.15
CA ASP A 46 -12.82 13.27 -15.89
C ASP A 46 -12.24 13.30 -14.47
N ILE A 47 -10.92 13.39 -14.39
CA ILE A 47 -10.17 13.47 -13.13
C ILE A 47 -10.42 14.81 -12.42
N ALA A 48 -10.63 15.91 -13.16
CA ALA A 48 -10.86 17.22 -12.56
C ALA A 48 -12.19 17.23 -11.80
N ASN A 49 -13.28 16.82 -12.46
CA ASN A 49 -14.58 16.61 -11.82
C ASN A 49 -14.49 15.62 -10.64
N ALA A 50 -13.77 14.50 -10.81
CA ALA A 50 -13.62 13.53 -9.73
C ALA A 50 -12.93 14.11 -8.48
N LYS A 51 -11.96 15.02 -8.65
CA LYS A 51 -11.31 15.73 -7.53
C LYS A 51 -12.26 16.69 -6.81
N GLU A 52 -13.13 17.37 -7.54
CA GLU A 52 -14.16 18.24 -6.95
C GLU A 52 -15.15 17.42 -6.11
N LEU A 53 -15.61 16.29 -6.64
CA LEU A 53 -16.48 15.37 -5.91
C LEU A 53 -15.78 14.76 -4.69
N ALA A 54 -14.50 14.45 -4.80
CA ALA A 54 -13.67 13.99 -3.68
C ALA A 54 -13.58 15.06 -2.58
N ALA A 55 -13.36 16.32 -2.94
CA ALA A 55 -13.33 17.44 -1.99
C ALA A 55 -14.67 17.61 -1.26
N GLN A 56 -15.80 17.47 -1.97
CA GLN A 56 -17.14 17.62 -1.41
C GLN A 56 -17.55 16.47 -0.49
N SER A 57 -17.12 15.25 -0.81
CA SER A 57 -17.56 14.02 -0.13
C SER A 57 -16.56 13.51 0.91
N GLY A 58 -15.35 14.06 0.99
CA GLY A 58 -14.27 13.55 1.83
C GLY A 58 -13.71 12.20 1.37
N ARG A 59 -13.97 11.81 0.11
CA ARG A 59 -13.51 10.56 -0.50
C ARG A 59 -12.22 10.77 -1.29
N LEU A 60 -11.48 9.69 -1.52
CA LEU A 60 -10.31 9.73 -2.41
C LEU A 60 -10.72 9.49 -3.85
N VAL A 61 -9.89 9.87 -4.82
CA VAL A 61 -10.12 9.53 -6.24
C VAL A 61 -9.36 8.25 -6.55
N TYR A 62 -10.07 7.21 -7.02
CA TYR A 62 -9.50 5.97 -7.52
C TYR A 62 -9.48 6.02 -9.05
N ILE A 63 -8.30 5.90 -9.66
CA ILE A 63 -8.12 6.00 -11.12
C ILE A 63 -7.64 4.66 -11.65
N HIS A 64 -8.41 4.02 -12.52
CA HIS A 64 -8.05 2.81 -13.25
C HIS A 64 -7.53 3.16 -14.64
N PHE A 65 -6.27 2.84 -14.92
CA PHE A 65 -5.67 2.99 -16.25
C PHE A 65 -5.70 1.68 -17.02
N TYR A 66 -6.26 1.73 -18.24
CA TYR A 66 -6.37 0.60 -19.16
C TYR A 66 -6.04 1.03 -20.59
N SER A 67 -5.94 0.07 -21.50
CA SER A 67 -5.76 0.26 -22.95
C SER A 67 -6.70 -0.69 -23.68
N ASP A 68 -7.11 -0.33 -24.89
CA ASP A 68 -7.89 -1.23 -25.73
C ASP A 68 -7.04 -2.44 -26.15
N ASN A 69 -7.66 -3.60 -26.38
CA ASN A 69 -6.98 -4.86 -26.72
C ASN A 69 -5.94 -5.32 -25.69
N CYS A 70 -6.27 -5.24 -24.40
CA CYS A 70 -5.40 -5.61 -23.28
C CYS A 70 -5.95 -6.82 -22.50
N ALA A 71 -5.47 -8.04 -22.78
CA ALA A 71 -5.96 -9.26 -22.12
C ALA A 71 -5.80 -9.25 -20.58
N ALA A 72 -4.76 -8.59 -20.05
CA ALA A 72 -4.56 -8.42 -18.62
C ALA A 72 -5.61 -7.47 -18.00
N CYS A 73 -5.99 -6.42 -18.73
CA CYS A 73 -7.02 -5.47 -18.34
C CYS A 73 -8.39 -6.19 -18.29
N ASP A 74 -8.73 -6.95 -19.33
CA ASP A 74 -9.97 -7.75 -19.37
C ASP A 74 -10.08 -8.72 -18.20
N THR A 75 -8.96 -9.32 -17.80
CA THR A 75 -8.91 -10.28 -16.69
C THR A 75 -9.21 -9.57 -15.37
N VAL A 76 -8.59 -8.43 -15.14
CA VAL A 76 -8.81 -7.61 -13.94
C VAL A 76 -10.24 -7.07 -13.88
N GLU A 77 -10.78 -6.58 -14.99
CA GLU A 77 -12.14 -6.08 -15.07
C GLU A 77 -13.15 -7.18 -14.70
N ARG A 78 -12.97 -8.39 -15.24
CA ARG A 78 -13.86 -9.52 -14.97
C ARG A 78 -13.77 -10.04 -13.54
N HIS A 79 -12.57 -10.19 -12.98
CA HIS A 79 -12.36 -10.89 -11.72
C HIS A 79 -12.26 -9.98 -10.49
N CYS A 80 -11.85 -8.72 -10.68
CA CYS A 80 -11.71 -7.74 -9.61
C CYS A 80 -12.77 -6.65 -9.69
N LEU A 81 -12.82 -5.88 -10.78
CA LEU A 81 -13.60 -4.64 -10.81
C LEU A 81 -15.12 -4.85 -10.84
N ARG A 82 -15.57 -6.04 -11.28
CA ARG A 82 -16.98 -6.46 -11.23
C ARG A 82 -17.35 -7.27 -9.99
N ASN A 83 -16.39 -7.55 -9.11
CA ASN A 83 -16.68 -8.28 -7.88
C ASN A 83 -17.56 -7.41 -6.95
N PRO A 84 -18.70 -7.90 -6.42
CA PRO A 84 -19.61 -7.08 -5.62
C PRO A 84 -18.97 -6.44 -4.38
N GLU A 85 -18.07 -7.15 -3.70
CA GLU A 85 -17.36 -6.60 -2.53
C GLU A 85 -16.41 -5.48 -2.94
N PHE A 86 -15.77 -5.60 -4.11
CA PHE A 86 -14.90 -4.57 -4.64
C PHE A 86 -15.71 -3.33 -5.06
N VAL A 87 -16.83 -3.55 -5.76
CA VAL A 87 -17.77 -2.48 -6.14
C VAL A 87 -18.21 -1.70 -4.90
N ARG A 88 -18.62 -2.40 -3.84
CA ARG A 88 -19.05 -1.78 -2.58
C ARG A 88 -17.92 -0.98 -1.93
N ALA A 89 -16.73 -1.56 -1.82
CA ALA A 89 -15.58 -0.88 -1.22
C ALA A 89 -15.18 0.40 -1.99
N ILE A 90 -15.22 0.37 -3.31
CA ILE A 90 -14.97 1.55 -4.14
C ILE A 90 -16.07 2.59 -3.94
N GLN A 91 -17.35 2.20 -4.00
CA GLN A 91 -18.48 3.10 -3.82
C GLN A 91 -18.57 3.72 -2.42
N GLU A 92 -17.97 3.11 -1.40
CA GLU A 92 -17.97 3.60 -0.04
C GLU A 92 -16.91 4.69 0.19
N HIS A 93 -15.69 4.51 -0.33
CA HIS A 93 -14.54 5.34 0.04
C HIS A 93 -13.91 6.14 -1.11
N PHE A 94 -14.27 5.84 -2.37
CA PHE A 94 -13.54 6.36 -3.53
C PHE A 94 -14.43 6.90 -4.65
N ILE A 95 -14.08 8.02 -5.25
CA ILE A 95 -14.66 8.47 -6.53
C ILE A 95 -13.94 7.74 -7.67
N PRO A 96 -14.61 6.83 -8.40
CA PRO A 96 -13.95 5.99 -9.40
C PRO A 96 -13.86 6.68 -10.77
N VAL A 97 -12.66 6.67 -11.35
CA VAL A 97 -12.35 7.20 -12.68
C VAL A 97 -11.71 6.11 -13.51
N MET A 98 -12.12 5.97 -14.76
CA MET A 98 -11.51 5.05 -15.71
C MET A 98 -10.88 5.84 -16.85
N VAL A 99 -9.61 5.55 -17.16
CA VAL A 99 -8.82 6.31 -18.12
C VAL A 99 -8.20 5.36 -19.14
N ASN A 100 -8.55 5.56 -20.40
CA ASN A 100 -7.86 4.92 -21.52
C ASN A 100 -6.52 5.65 -21.77
N VAL A 101 -5.41 4.91 -21.66
CA VAL A 101 -4.05 5.46 -21.78
C VAL A 101 -3.73 5.93 -23.20
N ASP A 102 -4.35 5.34 -24.21
CA ASP A 102 -4.15 5.67 -25.63
C ASP A 102 -4.77 7.03 -25.98
N GLN A 103 -5.82 7.40 -25.25
CA GLN A 103 -6.55 8.66 -25.43
C GLN A 103 -6.04 9.78 -24.50
N SER A 104 -5.24 9.45 -23.47
CA SER A 104 -4.86 10.38 -22.39
C SER A 104 -3.35 10.45 -22.10
N PRO A 105 -2.48 10.72 -23.10
CA PRO A 105 -1.02 10.65 -22.93
C PRO A 105 -0.45 11.67 -21.93
N SER A 106 -1.08 12.84 -21.76
CA SER A 106 -0.69 13.85 -20.78
C SER A 106 -0.88 13.34 -19.34
N VAL A 107 -1.99 12.66 -19.08
CA VAL A 107 -2.34 12.08 -17.78
C VAL A 107 -1.39 10.93 -17.43
N VAL A 108 -1.10 10.05 -18.40
CA VAL A 108 -0.14 8.94 -18.26
C VAL A 108 1.24 9.44 -17.82
N ARG A 109 1.74 10.51 -18.47
CA ARG A 109 3.03 11.13 -18.11
C ARG A 109 3.00 11.73 -16.71
N LYS A 110 1.94 12.48 -16.38
CA LYS A 110 1.78 13.13 -15.06
C LYS A 110 1.90 12.13 -13.91
N TRP A 111 1.22 10.99 -14.03
CA TRP A 111 1.18 9.98 -12.97
C TRP A 111 2.26 8.89 -13.10
N ARG A 112 3.13 9.00 -14.11
CA ARG A 112 4.20 8.06 -14.42
C ARG A 112 3.69 6.63 -14.60
N VAL A 113 2.51 6.48 -15.21
CA VAL A 113 1.93 5.18 -15.55
C VAL A 113 2.74 4.60 -16.71
N ARG A 114 3.39 3.46 -16.50
CA ARG A 114 4.28 2.83 -17.50
C ARG A 114 3.84 1.42 -17.90
N ARG A 115 2.78 0.91 -17.27
CA ARG A 115 2.23 -0.44 -17.41
C ARG A 115 0.73 -0.36 -17.15
N TRP A 116 -0.04 -1.26 -17.73
CA TRP A 116 -1.48 -1.38 -17.53
C TRP A 116 -1.89 -2.87 -17.47
N PRO A 117 -2.97 -3.22 -16.74
CA PRO A 117 -3.79 -2.32 -15.93
C PRO A 117 -3.04 -1.79 -14.70
N THR A 118 -3.21 -0.52 -14.37
CA THR A 118 -2.58 0.11 -13.20
C THR A 118 -3.55 1.07 -12.57
N ASP A 119 -3.59 1.07 -11.25
CA ASP A 119 -4.44 1.97 -10.49
C ASP A 119 -3.60 2.99 -9.74
N VAL A 120 -4.19 4.17 -9.60
CA VAL A 120 -3.64 5.28 -8.82
C VAL A 120 -4.72 5.78 -7.88
N VAL A 121 -4.37 6.03 -6.62
CA VAL A 121 -5.25 6.75 -5.69
C VAL A 121 -4.65 8.11 -5.39
N ILE A 122 -5.46 9.15 -5.54
CA ILE A 122 -5.12 10.53 -5.21
C ILE A 122 -6.14 11.13 -4.25
N ASP A 123 -5.74 12.17 -3.52
CA ASP A 123 -6.68 13.02 -2.78
C ASP A 123 -7.31 14.11 -3.67
N SER A 124 -8.16 14.96 -3.06
CA SER A 124 -8.83 16.09 -3.71
C SER A 124 -7.87 17.18 -4.19
N GLU A 125 -6.68 17.30 -3.62
CA GLU A 125 -5.64 18.24 -4.05
C GLU A 125 -4.86 17.68 -5.25
N GLY A 126 -4.85 16.35 -5.40
CA GLY A 126 -4.13 15.62 -6.41
C GLY A 126 -2.78 15.11 -5.94
N ASN A 127 -2.57 14.94 -4.63
CA ASN A 127 -1.41 14.23 -4.13
C ASN A 127 -1.66 12.73 -4.27
N LYS A 128 -0.65 11.98 -4.72
CA LYS A 128 -0.75 10.54 -4.93
C LYS A 128 -0.43 9.78 -3.65
N HIS A 129 -1.37 8.96 -3.21
CA HIS A 129 -1.26 8.11 -2.01
C HIS A 129 -0.99 6.64 -2.34
N PHE A 130 -1.30 6.22 -3.56
CA PHE A 130 -1.11 4.83 -4.00
C PHE A 130 -0.87 4.73 -5.50
N ASP A 131 -0.01 3.80 -5.91
CA ASP A 131 0.04 3.26 -7.26
C ASP A 131 0.44 1.78 -7.28
N SER A 132 -0.27 1.00 -8.10
CA SER A 132 0.04 -0.43 -8.30
C SER A 132 -0.55 -0.95 -9.60
N ILE A 133 0.08 -1.97 -10.18
CA ILE A 133 -0.61 -2.86 -11.11
C ILE A 133 -1.84 -3.43 -10.39
N THR A 134 -2.98 -3.43 -11.08
CA THR A 134 -4.24 -3.88 -10.48
C THR A 134 -4.16 -5.35 -10.07
N ASN A 135 -4.64 -5.67 -8.87
CA ASN A 135 -4.73 -7.07 -8.46
C ASN A 135 -5.92 -7.73 -9.16
N PRO A 136 -5.76 -8.91 -9.78
CA PRO A 136 -6.93 -9.68 -10.21
C PRO A 136 -7.72 -10.29 -9.03
N ASN A 137 -7.14 -10.38 -7.83
CA ASN A 137 -7.86 -10.86 -6.64
C ASN A 137 -8.53 -9.70 -5.89
N ALA A 138 -9.88 -9.64 -5.97
CA ALA A 138 -10.70 -8.59 -5.36
C ALA A 138 -10.48 -8.43 -3.86
N THR A 139 -10.63 -9.51 -3.07
CA THR A 139 -10.53 -9.46 -1.60
C THR A 139 -9.18 -8.93 -1.14
N ALA A 140 -8.09 -9.48 -1.69
CA ALA A 140 -6.75 -9.01 -1.36
C ALA A 140 -6.52 -7.57 -1.83
N TYR A 141 -7.27 -7.08 -2.81
CA TYR A 141 -7.13 -5.71 -3.29
C TYR A 141 -7.88 -4.70 -2.43
N ILE A 142 -9.09 -5.04 -2.01
CA ILE A 142 -9.91 -4.24 -1.09
C ILE A 142 -9.11 -3.92 0.17
N GLU A 143 -8.47 -4.91 0.78
CA GLU A 143 -7.65 -4.71 1.99
C GLU A 143 -6.52 -3.68 1.78
N ARG A 144 -5.91 -3.67 0.59
CA ARG A 144 -4.87 -2.69 0.27
C ARG A 144 -5.44 -1.28 0.10
N LEU A 145 -6.56 -1.14 -0.61
CA LEU A 145 -7.21 0.15 -0.80
C LEU A 145 -7.76 0.71 0.52
N LYS A 146 -8.31 -0.16 1.37
CA LYS A 146 -8.77 0.18 2.71
C LYS A 146 -7.65 0.77 3.55
N ALA A 147 -6.48 0.12 3.58
CA ALA A 147 -5.32 0.63 4.32
C ALA A 147 -4.86 2.02 3.82
N VAL A 148 -4.99 2.30 2.52
CA VAL A 148 -4.70 3.63 1.95
C VAL A 148 -5.68 4.65 2.46
N TYR A 149 -7.00 4.39 2.35
CA TYR A 149 -8.03 5.29 2.85
C TYR A 149 -7.90 5.55 4.35
N GLU A 150 -7.70 4.51 5.16
CA GLU A 150 -7.52 4.65 6.61
C GLU A 150 -6.28 5.48 6.96
N THR A 151 -5.19 5.34 6.20
CA THR A 151 -3.97 6.16 6.40
C THR A 151 -4.24 7.63 6.10
N VAL A 152 -4.96 7.93 5.02
CA VAL A 152 -5.28 9.31 4.65
C VAL A 152 -6.30 9.91 5.61
N ALA A 153 -7.33 9.17 6.00
CA ALA A 153 -8.35 9.59 6.96
C ALA A 153 -7.77 9.81 8.38
N ALA A 154 -6.73 9.08 8.76
CA ALA A 154 -6.03 9.27 10.04
C ALA A 154 -5.06 10.47 10.04
N THR A 155 -4.80 11.08 8.87
CA THR A 155 -4.05 12.33 8.79
C THR A 155 -5.01 13.46 9.14
N PRO A 156 -4.78 14.24 10.22
CA PRO A 156 -5.68 15.34 10.56
C PRO A 156 -5.83 16.27 9.36
N LEU A 157 -7.07 16.51 8.93
CA LEU A 157 -7.37 17.58 7.99
C LEU A 157 -6.87 18.86 8.64
N ASN A 158 -5.78 19.41 8.12
CA ASN A 158 -5.19 20.64 8.61
C ASN A 158 -6.07 21.81 8.13
N ILE A 159 -7.26 21.92 8.72
CA ILE A 159 -8.10 23.13 8.65
C ILE A 159 -7.58 24.08 9.73
N ASP A 160 -6.34 24.54 9.60
CA ASP A 160 -5.91 25.82 10.15
C ASP A 160 -4.55 26.21 9.57
N SER A 161 -4.56 27.06 8.54
CA SER A 161 -3.52 28.08 8.36
C SER A 161 -4.14 29.21 7.56
N GLY A 162 -5.05 29.91 8.24
CA GLY A 162 -5.37 31.28 7.86
C GLY A 162 -4.08 32.06 7.68
N PHE A 163 -4.02 32.80 6.59
CA PHE A 163 -3.12 33.91 6.37
C PHE A 163 -3.02 34.75 7.65
N SER A 164 -1.86 34.76 8.29
CA SER A 164 -1.48 35.79 9.26
C SER A 164 -0.07 36.21 8.91
N MET A 165 -0.01 37.28 8.12
CA MET A 165 1.16 38.10 7.94
C MET A 165 1.57 38.65 9.30
N GLU A 166 2.85 38.52 9.66
CA GLU A 166 3.58 39.52 10.45
C GLU A 166 5.09 39.28 10.31
N PRO A 167 5.94 40.30 10.54
CA PRO A 167 6.82 40.81 9.49
C PRO A 167 8.28 40.47 9.77
N GLU A 168 9.09 40.61 8.72
CA GLU A 168 10.54 40.66 8.86
C GLU A 168 10.99 41.84 9.75
N MET A 169 11.90 41.56 10.67
CA MET A 169 12.90 42.52 11.10
C MET A 169 14.13 41.75 11.59
N GLY A 170 15.26 41.95 10.92
CA GLY A 170 16.55 41.46 11.36
C GLY A 170 17.05 42.19 12.61
N ASP A 171 18.03 41.63 13.29
CA ASP A 171 19.38 42.18 13.19
C ASP A 171 20.44 41.24 13.78
N THR A 172 21.67 41.61 13.46
CA THR A 172 22.95 40.93 13.53
C THR A 172 23.52 40.54 14.91
N ASN A 173 24.41 39.55 14.85
CA ASN A 173 25.82 39.59 15.32
C ASN A 173 26.30 38.92 16.64
N VAL A 174 27.42 38.19 16.44
CA VAL A 174 28.60 37.91 17.30
C VAL A 174 28.48 36.92 18.47
N ALA A 175 29.11 35.75 18.27
CA ALA A 175 29.99 35.12 19.26
C ALA A 175 31.45 35.52 18.95
N PRO A 176 32.38 35.56 19.93
CA PRO A 176 33.13 34.33 20.23
C PRO A 176 33.66 34.13 21.67
N ALA A 177 33.86 32.84 21.98
CA ALA A 177 34.90 32.18 22.79
C ALA A 177 35.52 32.84 24.03
N SER A 178 35.55 32.08 25.15
CA SER A 178 36.79 31.70 25.86
C SER A 178 36.54 30.60 26.94
N PHE A 179 37.34 29.54 26.87
CA PHE A 179 37.65 28.52 27.90
C PHE A 179 38.72 29.10 28.90
N PRO A 180 39.23 28.45 29.99
CA PRO A 180 39.33 26.99 30.23
C PRO A 180 39.36 26.43 31.71
N THR A 181 39.34 25.09 31.78
CA THR A 181 40.02 24.13 32.70
C THR A 181 39.80 24.14 34.23
N THR A 182 39.48 22.95 34.79
CA THR A 182 40.20 22.36 35.95
C THR A 182 40.10 20.83 35.95
N ASN A 183 41.23 20.21 36.35
CA ASN A 183 41.65 18.83 36.18
C ASN A 183 41.11 17.81 37.21
N GLN A 184 41.00 16.57 36.72
CA GLN A 184 41.36 15.25 37.28
C GLN A 184 41.67 15.08 38.78
N ARG A 185 41.26 13.94 39.37
CA ARG A 185 42.10 12.73 39.61
C ARG A 185 41.33 11.65 40.40
N GLY A 186 41.40 10.38 39.95
CA GLY A 186 40.94 9.19 40.71
C GLY A 186 41.94 8.73 41.78
N PRO A 187 41.69 7.61 42.47
CA PRO A 187 42.57 6.47 42.22
C PRO A 187 41.89 5.09 42.29
N THR A 188 42.30 4.19 41.39
CA THR A 188 42.12 2.74 41.50
C THR A 188 43.51 2.10 41.58
N THR A 189 43.75 1.25 42.58
CA THR A 189 44.90 0.32 42.61
C THR A 189 44.57 -0.95 43.39
N THR A 190 45.32 -2.01 43.06
CA THR A 190 45.44 -3.37 43.64
C THR A 190 44.72 -4.42 42.77
N SER A 191 45.35 -5.03 41.75
CA SER A 191 46.44 -6.06 41.73
C SER A 191 46.04 -7.33 42.50
N ASN A 192 46.24 -8.58 42.05
CA ASN A 192 47.36 -9.21 41.34
C ASN A 192 46.93 -10.66 40.87
N PRO A 193 47.80 -11.63 40.51
CA PRO A 193 48.18 -12.00 39.13
C PRO A 193 47.95 -13.50 38.76
N ASN A 194 47.97 -13.85 37.47
CA ASN A 194 48.99 -14.78 36.95
C ASN A 194 49.02 -14.83 35.42
N ILE A 195 50.24 -14.71 34.90
CA ILE A 195 50.64 -14.73 33.49
C ILE A 195 51.23 -16.12 33.20
N ARG A 196 51.04 -16.60 31.96
CA ARG A 196 52.02 -17.26 31.04
C ARG A 196 51.31 -18.31 30.18
N THR A 197 51.53 -18.51 28.88
CA THR A 197 52.32 -17.91 27.79
C THR A 197 52.02 -18.71 26.50
N ALA A 198 52.05 -18.06 25.32
CA ALA A 198 52.37 -18.58 23.96
C ALA A 198 51.44 -19.66 23.33
N ARG A 199 51.17 -19.76 22.02
CA ARG A 199 51.67 -19.20 20.73
C ARG A 199 50.55 -19.47 19.66
N PRO A 200 50.59 -18.89 18.44
CA PRO A 200 49.54 -19.07 17.42
C PRO A 200 49.75 -20.32 16.57
N VAL A 201 48.68 -21.07 16.28
CA VAL A 201 48.67 -22.21 15.35
C VAL A 201 47.54 -21.96 14.34
N GLY A 202 47.82 -22.22 13.06
CA GLY A 202 47.01 -21.88 11.88
C GLY A 202 45.63 -22.55 11.78
N PRO A 203 44.91 -22.36 10.65
CA PRO A 203 43.50 -22.72 10.54
C PRO A 203 43.33 -24.23 10.35
N PRO A 204 42.33 -24.88 10.98
CA PRO A 204 41.90 -26.19 10.54
C PRO A 204 40.87 -26.05 9.41
N VAL A 205 41.15 -26.78 8.33
CA VAL A 205 40.27 -27.03 7.19
C VAL A 205 39.11 -27.96 7.62
N VAL A 206 37.89 -27.51 7.30
CA VAL A 206 36.63 -28.21 6.96
C VAL A 206 36.47 -29.69 7.36
N THR A 207 35.47 -30.00 8.19
CA THR A 207 34.55 -31.14 7.94
C THR A 207 33.19 -30.89 8.61
N GLY A 208 32.12 -31.28 7.92
CA GLY A 208 30.75 -30.82 8.15
C GLY A 208 30.08 -31.30 9.43
N ALA A 209 29.28 -30.39 10.00
CA ALA A 209 28.12 -30.72 10.82
C ALA A 209 26.86 -30.38 10.00
N PRO A 210 25.78 -31.20 10.05
CA PRO A 210 24.51 -30.82 9.45
C PRO A 210 24.00 -29.56 10.16
N ALA A 211 23.77 -28.49 9.41
CA ALA A 211 23.18 -27.29 9.99
C ALA A 211 21.76 -27.61 10.47
N LEU A 212 21.55 -27.58 11.78
CA LEU A 212 20.25 -27.72 12.42
C LEU A 212 19.31 -26.56 11.98
N PRO A 213 17.98 -26.81 11.83
CA PRO A 213 17.03 -25.83 11.33
C PRO A 213 16.61 -24.85 12.44
N ASN A 214 17.48 -23.90 12.79
CA ASN A 214 17.08 -22.74 13.62
C ASN A 214 17.95 -21.48 13.45
N GLN A 215 18.56 -21.29 12.28
CA GLN A 215 18.98 -19.93 11.91
C GLN A 215 17.73 -19.20 11.41
N ARG A 216 17.27 -18.21 12.17
CA ARG A 216 16.26 -17.26 11.70
C ARG A 216 16.83 -16.58 10.45
N THR A 217 16.48 -17.06 9.27
CA THR A 217 16.96 -16.49 8.01
C THR A 217 16.46 -15.05 7.91
N LEU A 218 17.39 -14.11 8.09
CA LEU A 218 17.12 -12.70 7.89
C LEU A 218 17.01 -12.47 6.38
N GLY A 219 15.82 -12.05 5.94
CA GLY A 219 15.57 -11.65 4.57
C GLY A 219 16.55 -10.56 4.15
N LEU A 220 17.04 -10.66 2.91
CA LEU A 220 18.02 -9.72 2.35
C LEU A 220 19.26 -9.53 3.25
N GLN A 221 19.63 -10.56 4.01
CA GLN A 221 20.78 -10.52 4.94
C GLN A 221 20.67 -9.35 5.95
N GLY A 222 19.45 -9.03 6.38
CA GLY A 222 19.19 -7.99 7.38
C GLY A 222 19.14 -6.56 6.83
N HIS A 223 19.12 -6.38 5.51
CA HIS A 223 18.94 -5.06 4.91
C HIS A 223 17.47 -4.71 4.72
N CYS A 224 17.18 -3.42 4.74
CA CYS A 224 15.84 -2.90 4.56
C CYS A 224 15.32 -3.20 3.14
N PRO A 225 14.17 -3.89 3.00
CA PRO A 225 13.62 -4.20 1.67
C PRO A 225 13.08 -2.96 0.94
N VAL A 226 12.59 -1.97 1.68
CA VAL A 226 11.94 -0.77 1.14
C VAL A 226 12.95 0.22 0.58
N SER A 227 14.14 0.34 1.17
CA SER A 227 15.17 1.27 0.70
C SER A 227 15.64 0.97 -0.73
N LEU A 228 15.44 -0.26 -1.22
CA LEU A 228 15.71 -0.66 -2.61
C LEU A 228 14.78 -0.03 -3.64
N TYR A 229 13.63 0.49 -3.20
CA TYR A 229 12.61 1.07 -4.06
C TYR A 229 12.59 2.60 -4.01
N ALA A 230 13.45 3.23 -3.21
CA ALA A 230 13.53 4.69 -3.13
C ALA A 230 14.11 5.28 -4.43
N PRO A 231 13.41 6.22 -5.09
CA PRO A 231 13.84 6.81 -6.36
C PRO A 231 15.10 7.69 -6.25
N SER A 232 15.49 8.06 -5.04
CA SER A 232 16.54 9.04 -4.74
C SER A 232 17.86 8.43 -4.28
N SER A 233 18.09 7.13 -4.49
CA SER A 233 19.37 6.49 -4.17
C SER A 233 20.25 6.45 -5.42
N PRO A 234 21.14 7.45 -5.63
CA PRO A 234 22.04 7.52 -6.78
C PRO A 234 22.99 6.31 -6.85
N ASP A 235 23.28 5.72 -5.69
CA ASP A 235 23.89 4.40 -5.56
C ASP A 235 22.89 3.51 -4.82
N LYS A 236 22.73 2.25 -5.23
CA LYS A 236 21.94 1.22 -4.53
C LYS A 236 22.48 0.97 -3.11
N VAL A 237 22.34 1.91 -2.19
CA VAL A 237 22.85 1.80 -0.83
C VAL A 237 21.89 0.92 -0.06
N TRP A 238 22.31 -0.32 0.15
CA TRP A 238 21.66 -1.25 1.05
C TRP A 238 21.71 -0.69 2.47
N VAL A 239 20.61 -0.11 2.94
CA VAL A 239 20.52 0.36 4.33
C VAL A 239 20.26 -0.83 5.23
N LYS A 240 21.13 -1.05 6.24
CA LYS A 240 20.89 -2.10 7.25
C LYS A 240 19.61 -1.79 8.03
N GLY A 241 18.80 -2.82 8.26
CA GLY A 241 17.63 -2.69 9.11
C GLY A 241 18.01 -2.74 10.59
N HIS A 242 17.17 -2.12 11.43
CA HIS A 242 17.35 -2.13 12.87
C HIS A 242 16.83 -3.47 13.45
N PRO A 243 17.59 -4.18 14.31
CA PRO A 243 17.16 -5.48 14.85
C PRO A 243 15.85 -5.46 15.63
N GLN A 244 15.49 -4.32 16.22
CA GLN A 244 14.23 -4.12 16.94
C GLN A 244 13.05 -3.75 16.03
N ILE A 245 13.31 -3.35 14.78
CA ILE A 245 12.29 -2.96 13.81
C ILE A 245 12.23 -4.04 12.75
N GLY A 246 11.57 -5.15 13.08
CA GLY A 246 11.42 -6.29 12.17
C GLY A 246 10.01 -6.85 12.13
N ILE A 247 9.71 -7.61 11.07
CA ILE A 247 8.51 -8.44 10.97
C ILE A 247 8.84 -9.78 10.33
N ARG A 248 7.98 -10.77 10.56
CA ARG A 248 8.02 -12.05 9.82
C ARG A 248 7.01 -12.01 8.68
N HIS A 249 7.46 -12.31 7.46
CA HIS A 249 6.61 -12.46 6.28
C HIS A 249 7.03 -13.71 5.51
N ARG A 250 6.07 -14.61 5.22
CA ARG A 250 6.30 -15.91 4.54
C ARG A 250 7.48 -16.71 5.12
N GLY A 251 7.56 -16.77 6.45
CA GLY A 251 8.60 -17.50 7.17
C GLY A 251 9.96 -16.79 7.30
N VAL A 252 10.16 -15.66 6.60
CA VAL A 252 11.39 -14.88 6.59
C VAL A 252 11.26 -13.65 7.47
N VAL A 253 12.31 -13.30 8.22
CA VAL A 253 12.33 -12.09 9.06
C VAL A 253 12.96 -10.95 8.28
N TYR A 254 12.23 -9.87 8.07
CA TYR A 254 12.73 -8.64 7.44
C TYR A 254 12.97 -7.57 8.50
N LEU A 255 14.09 -6.87 8.39
CA LEU A 255 14.46 -5.74 9.26
C LEU A 255 14.32 -4.43 8.48
N PHE A 256 13.97 -3.34 9.16
CA PHE A 256 13.70 -2.04 8.53
C PHE A 256 14.57 -0.95 9.11
N ALA A 257 15.01 -0.02 8.26
CA ALA A 257 15.84 1.11 8.69
C ALA A 257 15.07 2.11 9.57
N SER A 258 13.74 2.17 9.42
CA SER A 258 12.86 3.04 10.20
C SER A 258 11.46 2.41 10.36
N GLN A 259 10.68 2.93 11.30
CA GLN A 259 9.28 2.54 11.48
C GLN A 259 8.43 2.87 10.24
N GLU A 260 8.76 3.95 9.53
CA GLU A 260 8.11 4.33 8.29
C GLU A 260 8.36 3.31 7.17
N HIS A 261 9.60 2.83 7.02
CA HIS A 261 9.89 1.76 6.06
C HIS A 261 9.17 0.45 6.42
N LYS A 262 9.01 0.15 7.71
CA LYS A 262 8.18 -0.99 8.14
C LYS A 262 6.71 -0.79 7.72
N ARG A 263 6.15 0.40 7.89
CA ARG A 263 4.78 0.74 7.46
C ARG A 263 4.61 0.60 5.95
N VAL A 264 5.56 1.13 5.16
CA VAL A 264 5.60 0.97 3.70
C VAL A 264 5.68 -0.50 3.31
N PHE A 265 6.52 -1.31 3.97
CA PHE A 265 6.59 -2.75 3.70
C PHE A 265 5.26 -3.43 3.95
N LEU A 266 4.59 -3.12 5.08
CA LEU A 266 3.31 -3.69 5.46
C LEU A 266 2.18 -3.37 4.46
N SER A 267 2.29 -2.27 3.70
CA SER A 267 1.31 -1.94 2.65
C SER A 267 1.32 -2.95 1.49
N ASN A 268 2.48 -3.54 1.18
CA ASN A 268 2.59 -4.57 0.15
C ASN A 268 3.82 -5.48 0.39
N PRO A 269 3.76 -6.39 1.38
CA PRO A 269 4.90 -7.21 1.77
C PRO A 269 5.50 -8.02 0.62
N ASP A 270 4.63 -8.53 -0.26
CA ASP A 270 5.05 -9.31 -1.43
C ASP A 270 5.81 -8.46 -2.45
N ARG A 271 5.51 -7.16 -2.62
CA ARG A 271 6.25 -6.27 -3.53
C ARG A 271 7.68 -6.05 -3.07
N PHE A 272 7.87 -5.82 -1.77
CA PHE A 272 9.17 -5.46 -1.21
C PHE A 272 10.01 -6.68 -0.83
N SER A 273 9.41 -7.86 -0.66
CA SER A 273 10.13 -9.10 -0.40
C SER A 273 10.59 -9.80 -1.69
N PRO A 274 11.73 -10.52 -1.62
CA PRO A 274 12.13 -11.43 -2.68
C PRO A 274 11.03 -12.43 -3.04
N VAL A 275 10.90 -12.69 -4.34
CA VAL A 275 10.13 -13.82 -4.88
C VAL A 275 10.60 -15.12 -4.24
N LEU A 276 9.65 -16.06 -4.04
CA LEU A 276 9.88 -17.34 -3.37
C LEU A 276 10.60 -17.19 -2.03
N SER A 277 10.28 -16.15 -1.24
CA SER A 277 10.93 -15.91 0.05
C SER A 277 12.46 -15.84 -0.02
N GLY A 278 13.02 -15.51 -1.20
CA GLY A 278 14.46 -15.43 -1.43
C GLY A 278 15.12 -16.74 -1.87
N TYR A 279 14.34 -17.78 -2.18
CA TYR A 279 14.86 -18.98 -2.84
C TYR A 279 15.14 -18.73 -4.32
N ASP A 280 16.14 -19.45 -4.84
CA ASP A 280 16.56 -19.37 -6.23
C ASP A 280 15.45 -19.88 -7.18
N PRO A 281 14.91 -19.03 -8.07
CA PRO A 281 13.80 -19.38 -8.94
C PRO A 281 14.18 -20.37 -10.04
N VAL A 282 15.46 -20.42 -10.45
CA VAL A 282 15.94 -21.33 -11.51
C VAL A 282 16.03 -22.73 -10.96
N ILE A 283 16.68 -22.90 -9.81
CA ILE A 283 16.79 -24.19 -9.12
C ILE A 283 15.40 -24.70 -8.75
N PHE A 284 14.53 -23.83 -8.22
CA PHE A 284 13.16 -24.22 -7.92
C PHE A 284 12.39 -24.65 -9.18
N THR A 285 12.51 -23.93 -10.28
CA THR A 285 11.77 -24.26 -11.51
C THR A 285 12.22 -25.57 -12.11
N ASN A 286 13.54 -25.82 -12.16
CA ASN A 286 14.11 -26.99 -12.82
C ASN A 286 14.10 -28.23 -11.91
N ASP A 287 14.48 -28.08 -10.65
CA ASP A 287 14.75 -29.22 -9.75
C ASP A 287 13.74 -29.34 -8.61
N LYS A 288 12.80 -28.39 -8.47
CA LYS A 288 11.82 -28.31 -7.37
C LYS A 288 12.46 -28.21 -5.98
N LYS A 289 13.72 -27.77 -5.90
CA LYS A 289 14.45 -27.57 -4.64
C LYS A 289 14.38 -26.12 -4.18
N LEU A 290 14.25 -25.92 -2.87
CA LEU A 290 14.30 -24.60 -2.25
C LEU A 290 15.71 -24.33 -1.74
N VAL A 291 16.49 -23.60 -2.54
CA VAL A 291 17.88 -23.23 -2.20
C VAL A 291 17.93 -21.72 -2.01
N THR A 292 18.42 -21.27 -0.84
CA THR A 292 18.44 -19.84 -0.50
C THR A 292 19.40 -19.09 -1.42
N GLY A 293 18.88 -18.07 -2.10
CA GLY A 293 19.69 -17.18 -2.94
C GLY A 293 20.48 -16.17 -2.10
N ASP A 294 21.57 -15.68 -2.68
CA ASP A 294 22.42 -14.67 -2.07
C ASP A 294 22.05 -13.28 -2.61
N ARG A 295 21.97 -12.30 -1.71
CA ARG A 295 21.73 -10.89 -2.05
C ARG A 295 22.76 -10.35 -3.06
N LYS A 296 24.00 -10.85 -3.04
CA LYS A 296 25.05 -10.41 -3.98
C LYS A 296 24.72 -10.71 -5.44
N PHE A 297 23.89 -11.71 -5.69
CA PHE A 297 23.39 -12.04 -7.03
C PHE A 297 21.96 -11.54 -7.26
N GLY A 298 21.41 -10.74 -6.34
CA GLY A 298 20.04 -10.27 -6.40
C GLY A 298 19.80 -9.27 -7.53
N VAL A 299 18.71 -9.45 -8.27
CA VAL A 299 18.30 -8.53 -9.34
C VAL A 299 16.85 -8.09 -9.18
N LYS A 300 16.53 -6.95 -9.78
CA LYS A 300 15.16 -6.47 -9.92
C LYS A 300 14.67 -6.78 -11.34
N PHE A 301 13.59 -7.55 -11.44
CA PHE A 301 12.92 -7.85 -12.71
C PHE A 301 11.41 -7.65 -12.54
N ARG A 302 10.78 -6.87 -13.43
CA ARG A 302 9.35 -6.54 -13.38
C ARG A 302 8.87 -6.02 -11.99
N ASP A 303 9.64 -5.13 -11.38
CA ASP A 303 9.38 -4.57 -10.03
C ASP A 303 9.44 -5.56 -8.86
N ARG A 304 9.92 -6.78 -9.11
CA ARG A 304 10.12 -7.84 -8.12
C ARG A 304 11.61 -8.09 -7.88
N ILE A 305 11.96 -8.48 -6.67
CA ILE A 305 13.33 -8.92 -6.33
C ILE A 305 13.45 -10.42 -6.51
N TYR A 306 14.50 -10.86 -7.19
CA TYR A 306 14.89 -12.27 -7.31
C TYR A 306 16.29 -12.44 -6.76
N LEU A 307 16.51 -13.51 -6.00
CA LEU A 307 17.82 -13.87 -5.46
C LEU A 307 18.27 -15.20 -6.08
N PHE A 308 19.57 -15.34 -6.30
CA PHE A 308 20.15 -16.54 -6.92
C PHE A 308 21.31 -17.04 -6.08
N VAL A 309 21.55 -18.35 -6.09
CA VAL A 309 22.65 -18.94 -5.32
C VAL A 309 24.02 -18.64 -5.93
N SER A 310 24.07 -18.43 -7.25
CA SER A 310 25.30 -18.23 -8.02
C SER A 310 25.09 -17.32 -9.23
N GLU A 311 26.19 -16.81 -9.79
CA GLU A 311 26.17 -16.06 -11.06
C GLU A 311 25.69 -16.92 -12.23
N GLU A 312 25.98 -18.23 -12.21
CA GLU A 312 25.51 -19.18 -13.22
C GLU A 312 23.98 -19.27 -13.24
N SER A 313 23.36 -19.46 -12.07
CA SER A 313 21.90 -19.48 -11.95
C SER A 313 21.27 -18.17 -12.41
N LEU A 314 21.89 -17.03 -12.06
CA LEU A 314 21.47 -15.72 -12.57
C LEU A 314 21.56 -15.64 -14.11
N LYS A 315 22.63 -16.14 -14.73
CA LYS A 315 22.74 -16.19 -16.20
C LYS A 315 21.64 -17.05 -16.81
N THR A 316 21.36 -18.22 -16.22
CA THR A 316 20.26 -19.09 -16.65
C THR A 316 18.92 -18.38 -16.57
N PHE A 317 18.65 -17.62 -15.50
CA PHE A 317 17.42 -16.83 -15.38
C PHE A 317 17.21 -15.89 -16.57
N TRP A 318 18.27 -15.21 -17.02
CA TRP A 318 18.19 -14.28 -18.14
C TRP A 318 17.97 -14.93 -19.50
N THR A 319 18.14 -16.25 -19.64
CA THR A 319 17.80 -16.96 -20.89
C THR A 319 16.30 -16.99 -21.15
N ASN A 320 15.48 -17.03 -20.08
CA ASN A 320 14.02 -16.99 -20.17
C ASN A 320 13.41 -16.48 -18.86
N PRO A 321 13.55 -15.17 -18.56
CA PRO A 321 13.18 -14.62 -17.27
C PRO A 321 11.67 -14.69 -17.02
N GLU A 322 10.86 -14.68 -18.08
CA GLU A 322 9.40 -14.83 -18.00
C GLU A 322 9.00 -16.19 -17.45
N ARG A 323 9.58 -17.28 -17.97
CA ARG A 323 9.30 -18.65 -17.51
C ARG A 323 9.60 -18.79 -16.02
N PHE A 324 10.79 -18.38 -15.59
CA PHE A 324 11.22 -18.51 -14.20
C PHE A 324 10.41 -17.61 -13.27
N ALA A 325 10.13 -16.36 -13.67
CA ALA A 325 9.30 -15.43 -12.92
C ALA A 325 7.87 -15.98 -12.73
N LEU A 326 7.22 -16.40 -13.81
CA LEU A 326 5.86 -16.92 -13.79
C LEU A 326 5.74 -18.14 -12.87
N LYS A 327 6.61 -19.15 -13.05
CA LYS A 327 6.60 -20.37 -12.23
C LYS A 327 6.82 -20.08 -10.74
N SER A 328 7.68 -19.11 -10.44
CA SER A 328 7.94 -18.69 -9.08
C SER A 328 6.75 -17.99 -8.43
N LEU A 329 6.05 -17.13 -9.19
CA LEU A 329 4.85 -16.44 -8.74
C LEU A 329 3.68 -17.43 -8.56
N GLU A 330 3.46 -18.35 -9.50
CA GLU A 330 2.47 -19.43 -9.38
C GLU A 330 2.64 -20.19 -8.06
N ALA A 331 3.87 -20.63 -7.75
CA ALA A 331 4.16 -21.34 -6.51
C ALA A 331 3.91 -20.49 -5.25
N MET A 332 4.24 -19.19 -5.29
CA MET A 332 3.93 -18.26 -4.19
C MET A 332 2.43 -18.07 -3.94
N PHE A 333 1.60 -18.20 -4.97
CA PHE A 333 0.15 -18.10 -4.86
C PHE A 333 -0.49 -19.39 -4.35
N GLN A 334 0.05 -20.56 -4.73
CA GLN A 334 -0.46 -21.86 -4.28
C GLN A 334 -0.10 -22.20 -2.83
N ALA A 335 0.99 -21.65 -2.30
CA ALA A 335 1.45 -21.90 -0.93
C ALA A 335 0.85 -20.95 0.13
N ARG A 336 -0.31 -20.34 -0.14
CA ARG A 336 -0.98 -19.40 0.76
C ARG A 336 -2.02 -20.04 1.66
#